data_AF-A0A8X7XLX0-F1
#
_entry.id   AF-A0A8X7XLX0-F1
#
_cell.length_a   1.000
_cell.length_b   1.000
_cell.length_c   1.000
_cell.angle_alpha   90.00
_cell.angle_beta   90.00
_cell.angle_gamma   90.00
#
_symmetry.space_group_name_H-M   'P 1'
#
loop_
_entity.id
_entity.type
_entity.pdbx_description
1 polymer ?
#
loop_
_entity_poly.entity_id
_entity_poly.type
_entity_poly.pdbx_seq_one_letter_code
_entity_poly.pdbx_strand_id
1 'polypeptide(L)'
;MVRCWKMLSPGLDSSVYSDLCELAELERPSERRPCKNPACGPQWEVAEWEECLAKCGERTTVSREVRCSEDEKLCDPSTRPADTKNCTGPPCDRQWTVSDWGPVSNLKNI
;
A
#
# COMPACT_ATOMS: atom_id res chain seq x y z
N MET A 1 -22.16 18.31 -10.10
CA MET A 1 -22.34 19.73 -10.48
C MET A 1 -23.70 20.17 -10.01
N VAL A 2 -23.77 21.20 -9.16
CA VAL A 2 -25.03 21.79 -8.69
C VAL A 2 -25.54 22.75 -9.77
N ARG A 3 -26.84 22.74 -10.05
CA ARG A 3 -27.49 23.59 -11.06
C ARG A 3 -28.79 24.16 -10.51
N CYS A 4 -29.05 25.43 -10.79
CA CYS A 4 -30.33 26.06 -10.48
C CYS A 4 -31.37 25.59 -11.51
N TRP A 5 -32.54 25.15 -11.05
CA TRP A 5 -33.63 24.68 -11.92
C TRP A 5 -34.91 25.46 -11.63
N LYS A 6 -35.73 25.64 -12.67
CA LYS A 6 -37.03 26.29 -12.55
C LYS A 6 -38.08 25.45 -13.28
N MET A 7 -39.22 25.24 -12.62
CA MET A 7 -40.40 24.64 -13.25
C MET A 7 -41.06 25.68 -14.18
N LEU A 8 -41.16 25.35 -15.46
CA LEU A 8 -41.78 26.20 -16.48
C LEU A 8 -43.26 25.84 -16.65
N SER A 9 -43.58 24.55 -16.55
CA SER A 9 -44.95 24.02 -16.53
C SER A 9 -44.97 22.69 -15.77
N PRO A 10 -46.15 22.13 -15.43
CA PRO A 10 -46.23 20.85 -14.74
C PRO A 10 -45.51 19.74 -15.54
N GLY A 11 -44.45 19.17 -14.96
CA GLY A 11 -43.62 18.14 -15.60
C GLY A 11 -42.55 18.66 -16.57
N LEU A 12 -42.39 19.97 -16.74
CA LEU A 12 -41.32 20.58 -17.53
C LEU A 12 -40.50 21.54 -16.68
N ASP A 13 -39.26 21.15 -16.41
CA ASP A 13 -38.25 21.98 -15.79
C ASP A 13 -37.11 22.32 -16.74
N SER A 14 -36.40 23.40 -16.43
CA SER A 14 -35.19 23.81 -17.14
C SER A 14 -34.10 24.26 -16.17
N SER A 15 -32.84 24.00 -16.55
CA SER A 15 -31.68 24.56 -15.88
C SER A 15 -31.55 26.03 -16.25
N VAL A 16 -31.37 26.89 -15.25
CA VAL A 16 -31.23 28.33 -15.41
C VAL A 16 -29.92 28.82 -14.77
N TYR A 17 -29.65 30.12 -14.92
CA TYR A 17 -28.51 30.78 -14.27
C TYR A 17 -28.62 30.72 -12.75
N SER A 18 -27.48 30.59 -12.06
CA SER A 18 -27.41 30.50 -10.60
C SER A 18 -27.97 31.72 -9.89
N ASP A 19 -27.84 32.91 -10.50
CA ASP A 19 -28.29 34.19 -9.93
C ASP A 19 -29.79 34.17 -9.58
N LEU A 20 -30.60 33.40 -10.33
CA LEU A 20 -32.04 33.29 -10.04
C LEU A 20 -32.33 32.54 -8.75
N CYS A 21 -31.50 31.55 -8.38
CA CYS A 21 -31.62 30.86 -7.10
C CYS A 21 -31.03 31.70 -5.96
N GLU A 22 -29.96 32.47 -6.23
CA GLU A 22 -29.33 33.38 -5.26
C GLU A 22 -30.26 34.54 -4.89
N LEU A 23 -30.91 35.17 -5.87
CA LEU A 23 -31.93 36.21 -5.66
C LEU A 23 -33.18 35.68 -4.94
N ALA A 24 -33.46 34.38 -5.06
CA ALA A 24 -34.55 33.72 -4.36
C ALA A 24 -34.14 33.22 -2.96
N GLU A 25 -32.92 33.53 -2.50
CA GLU A 25 -32.37 33.15 -1.19
C GLU A 25 -32.42 31.63 -0.94
N LEU A 26 -32.30 30.82 -2.00
CA LEU A 26 -32.30 29.36 -1.88
C LEU A 26 -30.93 28.88 -1.40
N GLU A 27 -30.92 27.96 -0.43
CA GLU A 27 -29.69 27.37 0.06
C GLU A 27 -29.00 26.58 -1.06
N ARG A 28 -27.76 26.99 -1.39
CA ARG A 28 -26.96 26.30 -2.42
C ARG A 28 -26.51 24.93 -1.88
N PRO A 29 -26.90 23.82 -2.54
CA PRO A 29 -26.46 22.50 -2.12
C PRO A 29 -24.94 22.33 -2.17
N SER A 30 -24.42 21.39 -1.37
CA SER A 30 -23.00 21.06 -1.41
C SER A 30 -22.60 20.51 -2.78
N GLU A 31 -21.56 21.09 -3.38
CA GLU A 31 -21.04 20.60 -4.67
C GLU A 31 -20.32 19.27 -4.55
N ARG A 32 -19.88 18.96 -3.32
CA ARG A 32 -19.18 17.73 -2.95
C ARG A 32 -20.09 16.90 -2.06
N ARG A 33 -20.06 15.59 -2.27
CA ARG A 33 -20.68 14.61 -1.37
C ARG A 33 -19.58 13.71 -0.84
N PRO A 34 -19.71 13.20 0.41
CA PRO A 34 -18.80 12.18 0.91
C PRO A 34 -18.85 10.98 -0.03
N CYS A 35 -17.69 10.50 -0.46
CA CYS A 35 -17.66 9.28 -1.22
C CYS A 35 -18.01 8.10 -0.30
N LYS A 36 -18.97 7.27 -0.72
CA LYS A 36 -19.40 6.08 0.04
C LYS A 36 -18.64 4.81 -0.32
N ASN A 37 -17.77 4.86 -1.33
CA ASN A 37 -16.92 3.73 -1.69
C ASN A 37 -15.82 3.61 -0.62
N PRO A 38 -15.60 2.42 -0.01
CA PRO A 38 -14.48 2.22 0.91
C PRO A 38 -13.11 2.50 0.27
N ALA A 39 -13.03 2.44 -1.08
CA ALA A 39 -11.83 2.80 -1.82
C ALA A 39 -11.61 4.32 -1.95
N CYS A 40 -12.53 5.15 -1.46
CA CYS A 40 -12.37 6.59 -1.48
C CYS A 40 -11.72 7.11 -0.20
N GLY A 41 -10.86 8.09 -0.36
CA GLY A 41 -10.11 8.74 0.72
C GLY A 41 -8.66 8.27 0.77
N PRO A 42 -7.92 8.70 1.80
CA PRO A 42 -6.51 8.37 1.97
C PRO A 42 -6.30 6.86 2.12
N GLN A 43 -5.40 6.30 1.30
CA GLN A 43 -5.14 4.87 1.26
C GLN A 43 -3.66 4.56 1.41
N TRP A 44 -3.34 3.38 1.95
CA TRP A 44 -1.97 2.89 1.95
C TRP A 44 -1.54 2.49 0.53
N GLU A 45 -0.55 3.19 0.01
CA GLU A 45 0.17 2.84 -1.21
C GLU A 45 1.40 2.01 -0.86
N VAL A 46 1.64 0.99 -1.68
CA VAL A 46 2.65 -0.03 -1.39
C VAL A 46 3.52 -0.21 -2.63
N ALA A 47 4.82 -0.04 -2.47
CA ALA A 47 5.79 -0.29 -3.51
C ALA A 47 6.07 -1.79 -3.68
N GLU A 48 6.75 -2.13 -4.78
CA GLU A 48 7.33 -3.45 -4.95
C GLU A 48 8.38 -3.73 -3.88
N TRP A 49 8.56 -5.01 -3.59
CA TRP A 49 9.60 -5.45 -2.66
C TRP A 49 10.98 -5.25 -3.27
N GLU A 50 11.95 -4.88 -2.45
CA GLU A 50 13.35 -4.97 -2.82
C GLU A 50 13.74 -6.41 -3.18
N GLU A 51 14.74 -6.53 -4.05
CA GLU A 51 15.28 -7.82 -4.43
C GLU A 51 15.93 -8.51 -3.23
N CYS A 52 15.71 -9.83 -3.11
CA CYS A 52 16.33 -10.61 -2.06
C CYS A 52 17.82 -10.87 -2.37
N LEU A 53 18.70 -10.14 -1.70
CA LEU A 53 20.15 -10.28 -1.82
C LEU A 53 20.75 -11.33 -0.86
N ALA A 54 19.93 -12.24 -0.33
CA ALA A 54 20.41 -13.31 0.55
C ALA A 54 21.39 -14.24 -0.18
N LYS A 55 22.49 -14.58 0.49
CA LYS A 55 23.40 -15.62 0.01
C LYS A 55 22.74 -17.00 0.15
N CYS A 56 23.34 -18.01 -0.48
CA CYS A 56 22.76 -19.34 -0.47
C CYS A 56 22.53 -19.85 0.96
N GLY A 57 21.36 -20.44 1.22
CA GLY A 57 20.97 -20.94 2.54
C GLY A 57 20.82 -19.89 3.64
N GLU A 58 21.08 -18.61 3.35
CA GLU A 58 20.96 -17.51 4.30
C GLU A 58 19.54 -16.95 4.31
N ARG A 59 19.08 -16.56 5.50
CA ARG A 59 17.83 -15.82 5.66
C ARG A 59 18.20 -14.36 5.90
N THR A 60 17.63 -13.47 5.11
CA THR A 60 17.75 -12.03 5.30
C THR A 60 16.37 -11.39 5.28
N THR A 61 16.37 -10.07 5.42
CA THR A 61 15.19 -9.23 5.43
C THR A 61 15.26 -8.26 4.27
N VAL A 62 14.15 -8.10 3.55
CA VAL A 62 13.98 -7.07 2.51
C VAL A 62 12.88 -6.12 2.90
N SER A 63 13.01 -4.87 2.43
CA SER A 63 12.05 -3.82 2.70
C SER A 63 11.25 -3.44 1.46
N ARG A 64 10.19 -2.65 1.67
CA ARG A 64 9.44 -1.93 0.64
C ARG A 64 8.94 -0.61 1.20
N GLU A 65 8.70 0.35 0.34
CA GLU A 65 8.05 1.59 0.75
C GLU A 65 6.54 1.38 0.98
N VAL A 66 6.04 1.88 2.11
CA VAL A 66 4.62 1.94 2.44
C VAL A 66 4.30 3.35 2.90
N ARG A 67 3.48 4.06 2.12
CA ARG A 67 3.11 5.47 2.36
C ARG A 67 1.61 5.67 2.23
N CYS A 68 1.08 6.71 2.86
CA CYS A 68 -0.30 7.12 2.61
C CYS A 68 -0.37 7.91 1.29
N SER A 69 -1.45 7.77 0.54
CA SER A 69 -1.69 8.50 -0.71
C SER A 69 -1.82 10.01 -0.52
N GLU A 70 -2.11 10.45 0.71
CA GLU A 70 -2.17 11.84 1.13
C GLU A 70 -1.22 12.06 2.33
N ASP A 71 -1.70 12.57 3.47
CA ASP A 71 -0.92 12.70 4.71
C ASP A 71 -0.96 11.39 5.52
N GLU A 72 0.19 10.96 6.05
CA GLU A 72 0.35 9.71 6.80
C GLU A 72 -0.62 9.57 7.98
N LYS A 73 -1.06 10.70 8.57
CA LYS A 73 -2.02 10.71 9.68
C LYS A 73 -3.46 10.41 9.27
N LEU A 74 -3.77 10.49 7.98
CA LEU A 74 -5.12 10.29 7.47
C LEU A 74 -5.41 8.83 7.13
N CYS A 75 -4.37 8.02 6.90
CA CYS A 75 -4.52 6.58 6.74
C CYS A 75 -4.65 5.89 8.11
N ASP A 76 -5.49 4.86 8.19
CA ASP A 76 -5.65 4.08 9.43
C ASP A 76 -4.35 3.29 9.73
N PRO A 77 -3.66 3.57 10.85
CA PRO A 77 -2.41 2.89 11.18
C PRO A 77 -2.60 1.39 11.45
N SER A 78 -3.80 0.94 11.85
CA SER A 78 -4.08 -0.48 12.10
C SER A 78 -4.13 -1.30 10.82
N THR A 79 -4.38 -0.65 9.67
CA THR A 79 -4.41 -1.30 8.36
C THR A 79 -3.10 -1.12 7.59
N ARG A 80 -2.06 -0.54 8.19
CA ARG A 80 -0.77 -0.30 7.53
C ARG A 80 -0.15 -1.63 7.10
N PRO A 81 0.11 -1.84 5.80
CA PRO A 81 0.79 -3.04 5.32
C PRO A 81 2.21 -3.13 5.87
N ALA A 82 2.72 -4.36 6.06
CA ALA A 82 4.10 -4.56 6.48
C ALA A 82 5.08 -3.98 5.44
N ASP A 83 6.07 -3.23 5.90
CA ASP A 83 7.16 -2.68 5.09
C ASP A 83 8.36 -3.64 4.99
N THR A 84 8.36 -4.72 5.78
CA THR A 84 9.49 -5.62 5.94
C THR A 84 9.06 -7.08 5.81
N LYS A 85 9.82 -7.92 5.10
CA LYS A 85 9.62 -9.37 5.04
C LYS A 85 10.93 -10.15 5.06
N ASN A 86 10.86 -11.39 5.54
CA ASN A 86 11.98 -12.33 5.43
C ASN A 86 12.04 -12.92 4.01
N CYS A 87 13.26 -13.12 3.51
CA CYS A 87 13.52 -13.88 2.30
C CYS A 87 14.70 -14.83 2.54
N THR A 88 14.77 -15.91 1.76
CA THR A 88 15.84 -16.91 1.86
C THR A 88 16.54 -17.00 0.51
N GLY A 89 17.86 -17.02 0.54
CA GLY A 89 18.64 -17.21 -0.67
C GLY A 89 18.45 -18.60 -1.26
N PRO A 90 18.98 -18.85 -2.47
CA PRO A 90 18.88 -20.15 -3.11
C PRO A 90 19.52 -21.26 -2.27
N PRO A 91 19.18 -22.54 -2.51
CA PRO A 91 19.91 -23.64 -1.87
C PRO A 91 21.40 -23.59 -2.25
N CYS A 92 22.27 -23.98 -1.32
CA CYS A 92 23.71 -24.06 -1.60
C CYS A 92 24.04 -25.36 -2.35
N ASP A 93 24.81 -25.26 -3.43
CA ASP A 93 25.26 -26.42 -4.22
C ASP A 93 26.38 -27.22 -3.53
N ARG A 94 27.11 -26.60 -2.59
CA ARG A 94 28.26 -27.20 -1.91
C ARG A 94 28.13 -27.04 -0.40
N GLN A 95 28.37 -28.12 0.32
CA GLN A 95 28.35 -28.16 1.78
C GLN A 95 29.63 -28.81 2.31
N TRP A 96 30.21 -28.23 3.35
CA TRP A 96 31.30 -28.86 4.10
C TRP A 96 30.73 -30.02 4.90
N THR A 97 31.33 -31.19 4.75
CA THR A 97 31.05 -32.36 5.59
C THR A 97 32.31 -32.68 6.39
N VAL A 98 32.11 -33.09 7.64
CA VAL A 98 33.21 -33.55 8.50
C VAL A 98 33.29 -35.05 8.35
N SER A 99 34.45 -35.55 7.97
CA SER A 99 34.74 -36.98 8.03
C SER A 99 35.25 -37.37 9.41
N ASP A 100 35.08 -38.63 9.79
CA ASP A 100 35.66 -39.16 11.03
C ASP A 100 37.19 -39.04 11.02
N TRP A 101 37.75 -38.80 12.21
CA TRP A 101 39.20 -38.75 12.40
C TRP A 101 39.83 -40.12 12.14
N GLY A 102 40.92 -40.15 11.37
CA GLY A 102 41.71 -41.36 11.16
C GLY A 102 42.46 -41.80 12.44
N PRO A 103 42.85 -43.08 12.54
CA PRO A 103 43.59 -43.58 13.69
C PRO A 103 44.95 -42.89 13.84
N VAL A 104 45.36 -42.67 15.09
CA VAL A 104 46.66 -42.04 15.41
C VAL A 104 47.82 -42.91 14.92
N SER A 105 48.63 -42.35 14.02
CA SER A 105 49.87 -42.98 13.57
C SER A 105 50.97 -42.76 14.61
N ASN A 106 51.18 -43.77 15.47
CA ASN A 106 52.35 -43.81 16.36
C ASN A 106 53.63 -43.98 15.54
N LEU A 107 54.22 -42.87 15.08
CA LEU A 107 55.62 -42.85 14.68
C LEU A 107 56.47 -43.01 15.94
N LYS A 108 56.87 -44.26 16.24
CA LYS A 108 57.97 -44.50 17.17
C LYS A 108 59.23 -43.96 16.50
N ASN A 109 59.78 -42.88 17.08
CA ASN A 109 61.13 -42.43 16.80
C ASN A 109 62.08 -43.63 16.97
N ILE A 110 62.80 -43.97 15.90
CA ILE A 110 64.00 -44.81 15.93
C ILE A 110 65.20 -43.90 15.76
#